data_AF-A0A7J3ZC51-F1
#
_entry.id   AF-A0A7J3ZC51-F1
#
_cell.length_a   1.000
_cell.length_b   1.000
_cell.length_c   1.000
_cell.angle_alpha   90.00
_cell.angle_beta   90.00
_cell.angle_gamma   90.00
#
_symmetry.space_group_name_H-M   'P 1'
#
loop_
_entity.id
_entity.type
_entity.pdbx_description
1 polymer ?
#
loop_
_entity_poly.entity_id
_entity_poly.type
_entity_poly.pdbx_seq_one_letter_code
_entity_poly.pdbx_strand_id
1 'polypeptide(L)'
;ATWISYALSTISSVVPRTKHHSKMLEKLSMRIENGVREELIPLIKIRGIGRVRARILYNHGIRSLDDLRKTDPKRLLSLRGFGETIVRQIYEQLNKL
;
A
#
# COMPACT_ATOMS: atom_id res chain seq x y z
N ALA A 1 -9.55 14.67 6.22
CA ALA A 1 -10.38 13.46 6.42
C ALA A 1 -9.62 12.33 7.12
N THR A 2 -8.39 12.00 6.71
CA THR A 2 -7.57 10.91 7.31
C THR A 2 -7.49 10.97 8.83
N TRP A 3 -7.17 12.15 9.38
CA TRP A 3 -7.00 12.34 10.82
C TRP A 3 -8.26 11.98 11.63
N ILE A 4 -9.45 12.32 11.13
CA ILE A 4 -10.73 11.99 11.79
C ILE A 4 -10.94 10.47 11.82
N SER A 5 -10.70 9.78 10.69
CA SER A 5 -10.82 8.32 10.62
C SER A 5 -9.83 7.62 11.54
N TYR A 6 -8.59 8.12 11.59
CA TYR A 6 -7.55 7.57 12.47
C TYR A 6 -7.88 7.80 13.95
N ALA A 7 -8.25 9.03 14.34
CA ALA A 7 -8.68 9.33 15.71
C ALA A 7 -9.86 8.45 16.14
N LEU A 8 -10.85 8.25 15.26
CA LEU A 8 -11.97 7.37 15.54
C LEU A 8 -11.54 5.91 15.70
N SER A 9 -10.54 5.44 14.94
CA SER A 9 -9.97 4.09 15.12
C SER A 9 -9.32 3.92 16.49
N THR A 10 -8.58 4.93 16.96
CA THR A 10 -7.91 4.95 18.27
C THR A 10 -8.92 4.98 19.41
N ILE A 11 -9.94 5.84 19.33
CA ILE A 11 -11.03 5.86 20.33
C ILE A 11 -11.76 4.50 20.33
N SER A 12 -12.05 3.98 19.14
CA SER A 12 -12.77 2.70 19.01
C SER A 12 -11.98 1.54 19.61
N SER A 13 -10.64 1.55 19.56
CA SER A 13 -9.82 0.43 20.05
C SER A 13 -9.86 0.26 21.58
N VAL A 14 -10.12 1.34 22.32
CA VAL A 14 -10.18 1.37 23.78
C VAL A 14 -11.61 1.27 24.34
N VAL A 15 -12.62 1.68 23.56
CA VAL A 15 -14.03 1.61 23.97
C VAL A 15 -14.63 0.22 23.66
N PRO A 16 -15.05 -0.58 24.65
CA PRO A 16 -15.45 -1.98 24.44
C PRO A 16 -16.57 -2.16 23.40
N ARG A 17 -17.57 -1.27 23.40
CA ARG A 17 -18.73 -1.35 22.50
C ARG A 17 -18.38 -1.17 21.03
N THR A 18 -17.32 -0.41 20.73
CA THR A 18 -16.90 -0.05 19.36
C THR A 18 -15.60 -0.73 18.94
N LYS A 19 -15.01 -1.57 19.81
CA LYS A 19 -13.70 -2.22 19.57
C LYS A 19 -13.61 -2.96 18.24
N HIS A 20 -14.70 -3.58 17.80
CA HIS A 20 -14.79 -4.31 16.55
C HIS A 20 -14.67 -3.43 15.29
N HIS A 21 -14.92 -2.11 15.39
CA HIS A 21 -14.77 -1.17 14.28
C HIS A 21 -13.34 -0.64 14.10
N SER A 22 -12.49 -0.74 15.13
CA SER A 22 -11.15 -0.11 15.15
C SER A 22 -10.32 -0.46 13.91
N LYS A 23 -10.18 -1.75 13.59
CA LYS A 23 -9.43 -2.23 12.41
C LYS A 23 -9.97 -1.72 11.08
N MET A 24 -11.30 -1.65 10.95
CA MET A 24 -11.93 -1.15 9.72
C MET A 24 -11.67 0.34 9.52
N LEU A 25 -11.73 1.12 10.61
CA LEU A 25 -11.45 2.56 10.60
C LEU A 25 -9.98 2.89 10.35
N GLU A 26 -9.06 2.06 10.85
CA GLU A 26 -7.63 2.16 10.57
C GLU A 26 -7.36 1.89 9.08
N LYS A 27 -7.93 0.83 8.51
CA LYS A 27 -7.84 0.58 7.06
C LYS A 27 -8.45 1.72 6.26
N LEU A 28 -9.56 2.30 6.71
CA LEU A 28 -10.20 3.43 6.07
C LEU A 28 -9.28 4.67 6.10
N SER A 29 -8.59 4.96 7.20
CA SER A 29 -7.66 6.09 7.24
C SER A 29 -6.52 5.92 6.23
N MET A 30 -5.94 4.71 6.13
CA MET A 30 -4.91 4.40 5.13
C MET A 30 -5.41 4.62 3.69
N ARG A 31 -6.67 4.21 3.40
CA ARG A 31 -7.30 4.39 2.09
C ARG A 31 -7.55 5.85 1.76
N ILE A 32 -8.01 6.64 2.73
CA ILE A 32 -8.26 8.07 2.55
C ILE A 32 -6.93 8.81 2.28
N GLU A 33 -5.90 8.52 3.09
CA GLU A 33 -4.58 9.14 2.97
C GLU A 33 -3.96 8.93 1.59
N ASN A 34 -4.02 7.70 1.10
CA ASN A 34 -3.37 7.32 -0.16
C ASN A 34 -4.30 7.43 -1.37
N GLY A 35 -5.59 7.71 -1.15
CA GLY A 35 -6.62 7.73 -2.19
C GLY A 35 -6.77 6.39 -2.91
N VAL A 36 -6.58 5.27 -2.20
CA VAL A 36 -6.60 3.92 -2.78
C VAL A 36 -7.75 3.07 -2.25
N ARG A 37 -8.06 2.01 -2.99
CA ARG A 37 -8.89 0.93 -2.46
C ARG A 37 -8.02 -0.03 -1.61
N GLU A 38 -8.69 -0.84 -0.79
CA GLU A 38 -8.03 -1.70 0.19
C GLU A 38 -7.03 -2.68 -0.44
N GLU A 39 -7.33 -3.17 -1.64
CA GLU A 39 -6.48 -4.16 -2.32
C GLU A 39 -5.08 -3.64 -2.69
N LEU A 40 -4.89 -2.32 -2.69
CA LEU A 40 -3.60 -1.69 -3.01
C LEU A 40 -2.74 -1.40 -1.78
N ILE A 41 -3.31 -1.50 -0.58
CA ILE A 41 -2.62 -1.20 0.69
C ILE A 41 -1.27 -1.92 0.83
N PRO A 42 -1.12 -3.21 0.46
CA PRO A 42 0.17 -3.88 0.57
C PRO A 42 1.28 -3.22 -0.25
N LEU A 43 0.96 -2.66 -1.41
CA LEU A 43 1.93 -2.15 -2.38
C LEU A 43 2.37 -0.71 -2.08
N ILE A 44 1.46 0.12 -1.56
CA ILE A 44 1.76 1.52 -1.20
C ILE A 44 2.70 1.65 0.01
N LYS A 45 3.01 0.55 0.72
CA LYS A 45 4.03 0.53 1.77
C LYS A 45 5.44 0.78 1.25
N ILE A 46 5.68 0.53 -0.04
CA ILE A 46 6.99 0.74 -0.67
C ILE A 46 7.11 2.18 -1.15
N ARG A 47 8.15 2.90 -0.70
CA ARG A 47 8.40 4.27 -1.17
C ARG A 47 8.67 4.26 -2.67
N GLY A 48 8.04 5.20 -3.36
CA GLY A 48 8.04 5.27 -4.83
C GLY A 48 6.81 4.65 -5.48
N ILE A 49 6.05 3.81 -4.76
CA ILE A 49 4.78 3.23 -5.24
C ILE A 49 3.60 4.02 -4.65
N GLY A 50 3.12 5.02 -5.38
CA GLY A 50 1.86 5.71 -5.08
C GLY A 50 0.64 5.05 -5.73
N ARG A 51 -0.54 5.67 -5.60
CA ARG A 51 -1.82 5.19 -6.15
C ARG A 51 -1.76 4.65 -7.58
N VAL A 52 -1.13 5.41 -8.50
CA VAL A 52 -1.07 5.06 -9.92
C VAL A 52 -0.23 3.81 -10.14
N ARG A 53 0.99 3.77 -9.59
CA ARG A 53 1.89 2.62 -9.71
C ARG A 53 1.34 1.38 -9.02
N ALA A 54 0.74 1.54 -7.84
CA ALA A 54 0.06 0.44 -7.15
C ALA A 54 -1.05 -0.16 -8.01
N ARG A 55 -1.85 0.67 -8.68
CA ARG A 55 -2.89 0.19 -9.60
C ARG A 55 -2.30 -0.53 -10.82
N ILE A 56 -1.21 -0.01 -11.39
CA ILE A 56 -0.52 -0.66 -12.52
C ILE A 56 -0.02 -2.05 -12.10
N LEU A 57 0.67 -2.17 -10.98
CA LEU A 57 1.16 -3.45 -10.44
C LEU A 57 0.01 -4.44 -10.24
N TYR A 58 -1.06 -3.98 -9.57
CA TYR A 58 -2.22 -4.81 -9.30
C TYR A 58 -2.88 -5.35 -10.58
N ASN A 59 -3.02 -4.49 -11.60
CA ASN A 59 -3.58 -4.87 -12.89
C ASN A 59 -2.69 -5.86 -13.65
N HIS A 60 -1.38 -5.87 -13.40
CA HIS A 60 -0.44 -6.83 -13.95
C HIS A 60 -0.26 -8.09 -13.06
N GLY A 61 -1.15 -8.28 -12.08
CA GLY A 61 -1.16 -9.47 -11.22
C GLY A 61 -0.17 -9.43 -10.06
N ILE A 62 0.50 -8.30 -9.83
CA ILE A 62 1.43 -8.11 -8.70
C ILE A 62 0.64 -7.45 -7.57
N ARG A 63 0.18 -8.24 -6.59
CA ARG A 63 -0.80 -7.80 -5.58
C ARG A 63 -0.22 -7.73 -4.17
N SER A 64 0.89 -8.41 -3.93
CA SER A 64 1.57 -8.47 -2.65
C SER A 64 3.05 -8.09 -2.76
N LEU A 65 3.70 -7.88 -1.61
CA LEU A 65 5.14 -7.67 -1.56
C LEU A 65 5.92 -8.93 -1.97
N ASP A 66 5.35 -10.12 -1.76
CA ASP A 66 5.94 -11.39 -2.18
C ASP A 66 5.90 -11.54 -3.71
N ASP A 67 4.77 -11.20 -4.34
CA ASP A 67 4.67 -11.13 -5.80
C ASP A 67 5.71 -10.16 -6.37
N LEU A 68 5.88 -9.00 -5.72
CA LEU A 68 6.82 -7.98 -6.14
C LEU A 68 8.27 -8.48 -6.03
N ARG A 69 8.62 -9.20 -4.96
CA ARG A 69 9.94 -9.84 -4.78
C ARG A 69 10.25 -10.89 -5.85
N LYS A 70 9.25 -11.70 -6.21
CA LYS A 70 9.38 -12.78 -7.21
C LYS A 70 9.36 -12.26 -8.65
N THR A 71 8.92 -11.04 -8.86
CA THR A 71 8.87 -10.46 -10.20
C THR A 71 10.28 -10.14 -10.69
N ASP A 72 10.57 -10.40 -11.97
CA ASP A 72 11.83 -9.98 -12.61
C ASP A 72 11.86 -8.44 -12.71
N PRO A 73 12.95 -7.77 -12.27
CA PRO A 73 13.13 -6.32 -12.45
C PRO A 73 12.90 -5.84 -13.88
N LYS A 74 13.25 -6.63 -14.90
CA LYS A 74 13.00 -6.29 -16.32
C LYS A 74 11.51 -6.16 -16.63
N ARG A 75 10.67 -6.97 -15.99
CA ARG A 75 9.21 -6.88 -16.12
C ARG A 75 8.67 -5.62 -15.46
N LEU A 76 9.28 -5.14 -14.38
CA LEU A 76 8.89 -3.84 -13.81
C LEU A 76 9.30 -2.68 -14.71
N LEU A 77 10.50 -2.72 -15.30
CA LEU A 77 11.02 -1.67 -16.18
C LEU A 77 10.18 -1.48 -17.45
N SER A 78 9.50 -2.53 -17.93
CA SER A 78 8.58 -2.42 -19.07
C SER A 78 7.24 -1.77 -18.71
N LEU A 79 6.92 -1.62 -17.42
CA LEU A 79 5.67 -0.98 -16.98
C LEU A 79 5.78 0.54 -17.03
N ARG A 80 4.72 1.19 -17.51
CA ARG A 80 4.64 2.65 -17.55
C ARG A 80 4.87 3.26 -16.16
N GLY A 81 5.82 4.19 -16.08
CA GLY A 81 6.12 4.94 -14.86
C GLY A 81 7.12 4.25 -13.92
N PHE A 82 7.68 3.10 -14.30
CA PHE A 82 8.73 2.39 -13.56
C PHE A 82 10.08 2.55 -14.28
N GLY A 83 10.79 3.64 -13.96
CA GLY A 83 12.17 3.86 -14.45
C GLY A 83 13.21 3.14 -13.58
N GLU A 84 14.44 3.03 -14.08
CA GLU A 84 15.56 2.33 -13.43
C GLU A 84 15.78 2.73 -11.98
N THR A 85 15.80 4.03 -11.68
CA THR A 85 15.99 4.53 -10.32
C THR A 85 14.91 4.05 -9.36
N ILE A 86 13.66 4.04 -9.81
CA ILE A 86 12.50 3.63 -9.00
C ILE A 86 12.54 2.13 -8.77
N VAL A 87 12.78 1.35 -9.83
CA VAL A 87 12.87 -0.11 -9.73
C VAL A 87 14.00 -0.50 -8.78
N ARG A 88 15.18 0.11 -8.90
CA ARG A 88 16.29 -0.10 -7.96
C ARG A 88 15.89 0.21 -6.52
N GLN A 89 15.27 1.37 -6.27
CA GLN A 89 14.79 1.75 -4.93
C GLN A 89 13.74 0.79 -4.37
N ILE A 90 12.87 0.21 -5.21
CA ILE A 90 11.88 -0.78 -4.79
C ILE A 90 12.59 -2.04 -4.29
N TYR A 91 13.51 -2.62 -5.06
CA TYR A 91 14.20 -3.85 -4.64
C TYR A 91 15.15 -3.64 -3.47
N GLU A 92 15.83 -2.48 -3.39
CA GLU A 92 16.63 -2.11 -2.21
C GLU A 92 15.79 -2.07 -0.93
N GLN A 93 14.55 -1.58 -1.00
CA GLN A 93 13.64 -1.58 0.14
C GLN A 93 13.12 -2.98 0.47
N LEU A 94 12.80 -3.78 -0.55
CA LEU A 94 12.31 -5.16 -0.37
C LEU A 94 13.35 -6.07 0.29
N ASN A 95 14.64 -5.82 0.09
CA ASN A 95 15.73 -6.57 0.74
C ASN A 95 15.94 -6.18 2.20
N LYS A 96 15.46 -5.00 2.62
CA LYS A 96 15.58 -4.50 4.01
C LYS A 96 14.37 -4.85 4.89
N LEU A 97 13.25 -5.24 4.28
CA LEU A 97 12.00 -5.63 4.92
C LEU A 97 11.96 -7.15 5.16
#